data_AF-A0AAJ5WT65-F1
#
_entry.id   AF-A0AAJ5WT65-F1
#
_cell.length_a   1.000
_cell.length_b   1.000
_cell.length_c   1.000
_cell.angle_alpha   90.00
_cell.angle_beta   90.00
_cell.angle_gamma   90.00
#
_symmetry.space_group_name_H-M   'P 1'
#
loop_
_entity.id
_entity.type
_entity.pdbx_description
1 polymer ?
#
loop_
_entity_poly.entity_id
_entity_poly.type
_entity_poly.pdbx_seq_one_letter_code
_entity_poly.pdbx_strand_id
1 'polypeptide(L)' 'MKIKISLLVLVAGYIVYFFGAWLKISHQSHAETLFIIGTVLKAGGLLLLVVSLLTHPRIKAFLREK' A
#
# COMPACT_ATOMS: atom_id res chain seq x y z
N MET A 1 14.77 5.55 7.93
CA MET A 1 14.62 5.83 6.47
C MET A 1 13.68 4.84 5.78
N LYS A 2 13.76 3.53 6.03
CA LYS A 2 12.95 2.50 5.32
C LYS A 2 11.42 2.70 5.42
N ILE A 3 10.89 3.04 6.60
CA ILE A 3 9.45 3.31 6.79
C ILE A 3 8.94 4.44 5.89
N LYS A 4 9.74 5.49 5.64
CA LYS A 4 9.32 6.62 4.78
C LYS A 4 9.10 6.17 3.33
N ILE A 5 9.95 5.28 2.83
CA ILE A 5 9.83 4.71 1.49
C ILE A 5 8.61 3.79 1.42
N SER A 6 8.40 2.92 2.43
CA SER A 6 7.20 2.08 2.52
C SER A 6 5.91 2.92 2.55
N LEU A 7 5.92 4.04 3.27
CA LEU A 7 4.78 4.97 3.30
C LEU A 7 4.55 5.63 1.94
N LEU A 8 5.62 6.08 1.27
CA LEU A 8 5.54 6.69 -0.06
C LEU A 8 4.95 5.72 -1.09
N VAL A 9 5.40 4.46 -1.08
CA VAL A 9 4.88 3.40 -1.96
C VAL A 9 3.42 3.11 -1.65
N LEU A 10 3.04 3.07 -0.36
CA LEU A 10 1.64 2.88 0.04
C LEU A 10 0.76 4.02 -0.46
N VAL A 11 1.17 5.27 -0.26
CA VAL A 11 0.43 6.46 -0.70
C VAL A 11 0.31 6.48 -2.23
N ALA A 12 1.38 6.20 -2.96
CA ALA A 12 1.34 6.08 -4.41
C ALA A 12 0.37 4.97 -4.86
N GLY A 13 0.38 3.81 -4.18
CA GLY A 13 -0.58 2.73 -4.42
C GLY A 13 -2.03 3.14 -4.21
N TYR A 14 -2.32 3.89 -3.15
CA TYR A 14 -3.66 4.44 -2.90
C TYR A 14 -4.12 5.43 -3.98
N ILE A 15 -3.22 6.29 -4.46
CA ILE A 15 -3.53 7.25 -5.53
C ILE A 15 -3.86 6.50 -6.81
N VAL A 16 -3.03 5.55 -7.24
CA VAL A 16 -3.26 4.76 -8.46
C VAL A 16 -4.54 3.93 -8.34
N TYR A 17 -4.78 3.33 -7.18
CA TYR A 17 -6.03 2.62 -6.90
C TYR A 17 -7.26 3.53 -7.01
N PHE A 18 -7.20 4.74 -6.45
CA PHE A 18 -8.30 5.70 -6.51
C PHE A 18 -8.63 6.09 -7.95
N PHE A 19 -7.62 6.40 -8.76
CA PHE A 19 -7.83 6.69 -10.19
C PHE A 19 -8.34 5.47 -10.96
N GLY A 20 -7.79 4.28 -10.72
CA GLY A 20 -8.30 3.05 -11.33
C GLY A 20 -9.75 2.76 -10.96
N ALA A 21 -10.13 2.98 -9.70
CA ALA A 21 -11.49 2.79 -9.21
C ALA A 21 -12.45 3.80 -9.84
N TRP A 22 -12.03 5.07 -9.92
CA TRP A 22 -12.79 6.12 -10.60
C TRP A 22 -13.04 5.80 -12.07
N LEU A 23 -11.99 5.39 -12.80
CA LEU A 23 -12.10 5.01 -14.20
C LEU A 23 -13.00 3.78 -14.39
N LYS A 24 -12.97 2.84 -13.43
CA LYS A 24 -13.80 1.63 -13.46
C LYS A 24 -15.28 1.98 -13.28
N ILE A 25 -15.60 2.89 -12.36
CA ILE A 25 -16.96 3.43 -12.17
C ILE A 25 -17.41 4.23 -13.40
N SER A 26 -16.48 4.96 -14.04
CA SER A 26 -16.76 5.77 -15.23
C SER A 26 -16.86 4.94 -16.53
N HIS A 27 -16.83 3.60 -16.45
CA HIS A 27 -16.87 2.67 -17.59
C HIS A 27 -15.87 2.98 -18.71
N GLN A 28 -14.70 3.50 -18.35
CA GLN A 28 -13.62 3.74 -19.30
C GLN A 28 -12.95 2.41 -19.70
N SER A 29 -12.57 2.29 -20.97
CA SER A 29 -11.83 1.13 -21.44
C SER A 29 -10.49 1.02 -20.72
N HIS A 30 -10.04 -0.20 -20.42
CA HIS A 30 -8.79 -0.49 -19.68
C HIS A 30 -8.74 -0.06 -18.21
N ALA A 31 -9.84 0.42 -17.64
CA ALA A 31 -9.91 0.81 -16.23
C ALA A 31 -9.62 -0.34 -15.26
N GLU A 32 -9.97 -1.58 -15.62
CA GLU A 32 -9.68 -2.75 -14.80
C GLU A 32 -8.18 -2.98 -14.62
N THR A 33 -7.38 -2.79 -15.67
CA THR A 33 -5.93 -2.96 -15.59
C THR A 33 -5.33 -1.96 -14.61
N LEU A 34 -5.74 -0.68 -14.68
CA LEU A 34 -5.23 0.35 -13.76
C LEU A 34 -5.69 0.09 -12.31
N PHE A 35 -6.92 -0.36 -12.13
CA PHE A 35 -7.45 -0.75 -10.83
C PHE A 35 -6.68 -1.93 -10.22
N ILE A 36 -6.37 -2.95 -11.01
CA ILE A 36 -5.58 -4.12 -10.58
C ILE A 36 -4.16 -3.69 -10.20
N ILE A 37 -3.49 -2.89 -11.05
CA ILE A 37 -2.15 -2.38 -10.75
C ILE A 37 -2.14 -1.57 -9.45
N GLY A 38 -3.09 -0.65 -9.27
CA GLY A 38 -3.23 0.12 -8.03
C GLY A 38 -3.48 -0.76 -6.81
N THR A 39 -4.29 -1.81 -6.96
CA THR A 39 -4.56 -2.78 -5.88
C THR A 39 -3.29 -3.55 -5.49
N VAL A 40 -2.53 -4.06 -6.46
CA VAL A 40 -1.27 -4.77 -6.22
C VAL A 40 -0.24 -3.85 -5.57
N LEU A 41 -0.10 -2.62 -6.06
CA LEU A 41 0.85 -1.65 -5.52
C LEU A 41 0.50 -1.26 -4.08
N LYS A 42 -0.79 -1.03 -3.80
CA LYS A 42 -1.30 -0.77 -2.46
C LYS A 42 -1.08 -1.96 -1.52
N ALA A 43 -1.38 -3.17 -1.96
CA ALA A 43 -1.17 -4.38 -1.16
C ALA A 43 0.31 -4.61 -0.84
N GLY A 44 1.19 -4.45 -1.84
CA GLY A 44 2.64 -4.55 -1.67
C GLY A 44 3.20 -3.48 -0.73
N GLY A 45 2.76 -2.24 -0.88
CA GLY A 45 3.11 -1.15 0.03
C GLY A 45 2.66 -1.41 1.47
N LEU A 46 1.46 -1.99 1.65
CA LEU A 46 0.93 -2.33 2.96
C LEU A 46 1.74 -3.45 3.62
N LEU A 47 2.06 -4.50 2.88
CA LEU A 47 2.91 -5.59 3.37
C LEU A 47 4.30 -5.07 3.77
N LEU A 48 4.93 -4.24 2.94
CA LEU A 48 6.22 -3.62 3.26
C LEU A 48 6.14 -2.76 4.52
N LEU A 49 5.07 -1.99 4.69
CA LEU A 49 4.87 -1.16 5.87
C LEU A 49 4.70 -2.03 7.11
N VAL A 50 3.86 -3.06 7.06
CA VAL A 50 3.65 -4.01 8.18
C VAL A 50 4.96 -4.70 8.57
N VAL A 51 5.72 -5.22 7.59
CA VAL A 51 7.02 -5.84 7.86
C VAL A 51 7.99 -4.84 8.48
N SER A 52 8.03 -3.60 7.97
CA SER A 52 8.89 -2.54 8.51
C SER A 52 8.49 -2.12 9.92
N LEU A 53 7.19 -2.16 10.23
CA LEU A 53 6.65 -1.89 11.56
C LEU A 53 7.02 -3.01 12.55
N LEU A 54 6.86 -4.27 12.15
CA LEU A 54 7.20 -5.45 12.97
C LEU A 54 8.70 -5.58 13.24
N THR A 55 9.55 -5.14 12.32
CA THR A 55 11.01 -5.08 12.54
C THR A 55 11.44 -3.86 13.34
N HIS A 56 10.55 -2.90 13.62
CA HIS A 56 10.90 -1.73 14.40
C HIS A 56 11.12 -2.13 15.88
N PRO A 57 12.29 -1.83 16.49
CA PRO A 57 12.61 -2.22 17.87
C PRO A 57 11.54 -1.87 18.91
N ARG A 58 10.83 -0.73 18.74
CA ARG A 58 9.75 -0.30 19.63
C ARG A 58 8.55 -1.23 19.62
N ILE A 59 8.12 -1.67 18.43
CA ILE A 59 6.97 -2.57 18.28
C ILE A 59 7.38 -4.00 18.65
N LYS A 60 8.60 -4.40 18.30
CA LYS A 60 9.13 -5.71 18.69
C LYS A 60 9.24 -5.84 20.21
N ALA A 61 9.61 -4.77 20.91
CA ALA A 61 9.59 -4.72 22.37
C ALA A 61 8.16 -4.85 22.92
N PHE A 62 7.22 -4.05 22.39
CA PHE A 62 5.81 -4.09 22.79
C PHE A 62 5.15 -5.47 22.59
N LEU A 63 5.46 -6.17 21.50
CA LEU A 63 4.97 -7.53 21.23
C LEU A 63 5.62 -8.61 22.11
N ARG A 64 6.79 -8.35 22.70
CA ARG A 64 7.48 -9.29 23.59
C ARG A 64 7.06 -9.15 25.05
N GLU A 65 6.51 -7.99 25.40
CA GLU A 65 6.08 -7.64 26.76
C GLU A 65 4.66 -8.15 27.08
N LYS A 66 4.06 -8.90 26.16
CA LYS A 66 2.74 -9.51 26.26
C LYS A 66 2.85 -11.02 26.02
#